data_AF-A0A0B7A1V3-F1
#
_entry.id   AF-A0A0B7A1V3-F1
#
_cell.length_a   1.000
_cell.length_b   1.000
_cell.length_c   1.000
_cell.angle_alpha   90.00
_cell.angle_beta   90.00
_cell.angle_gamma   90.00
#
_symmetry.space_group_name_H-M   'P 1'
#
loop_
_entity.id
_entity.type
_entity.pdbx_description
1 polymer ?
#
loop_
_entity_poly.entity_id
_entity_poly.type
_entity_poly.pdbx_seq_one_letter_code
_entity_poly.pdbx_strand_id
1 'polypeptide(L)'
;MAVNDRRIVEDCIEKGNISKLLHLPEVLDDFSEASIVKSIEYFLKLDADKLTLATEDLPQTDVIKGVPWVQEGVESPFSDRKCYVLNVMLCQRFSPQFLQEEARLMSFDCVLSLTKYLHFLLSWTPTVPDPDRCVPSLEQIVDWLNALLDGHFQQLKLAEDASSIIESLQKQVDLMTKGQMEFKTLQGTLCELNRQFEKQQRNTKVGDYCIEVIVF
;
A
#
# COMPACT_ATOMS: atom_id res chain seq x y z
N MET A 1 -15.31 13.16 -17.96
CA MET A 1 -16.55 12.36 -18.13
C MET A 1 -16.67 11.35 -16.97
N ALA A 2 -16.57 11.81 -15.71
CA ALA A 2 -16.50 10.96 -14.50
C ALA A 2 -17.86 10.73 -13.80
N VAL A 3 -18.97 10.79 -14.54
CA VAL A 3 -20.34 10.70 -13.98
C VAL A 3 -20.92 9.28 -14.16
N ASN A 4 -20.32 8.47 -15.04
CA ASN A 4 -20.91 7.19 -15.45
C ASN A 4 -20.43 6.02 -14.57
N ASP A 5 -19.18 6.08 -14.10
CA ASP A 5 -18.56 5.07 -13.24
C ASP A 5 -19.23 4.98 -11.87
N ARG A 6 -19.52 6.12 -11.22
CA ARG A 6 -20.20 6.15 -9.91
C ARG A 6 -21.57 5.48 -9.94
N ARG A 7 -22.34 5.70 -11.00
CA ARG A 7 -23.65 5.06 -11.20
C ARG A 7 -23.53 3.56 -11.47
N ILE A 8 -22.51 3.14 -12.24
CA ILE A 8 -22.25 1.72 -12.49
C ILE A 8 -21.86 1.00 -11.20
N VAL A 9 -21.05 1.63 -10.35
CA VAL A 9 -20.68 1.08 -9.04
C VAL A 9 -21.89 1.02 -8.10
N GLU A 10 -22.71 2.06 -8.04
CA GLU A 10 -23.97 2.05 -7.28
C GLU A 10 -24.91 0.94 -7.76
N ASP A 11 -25.09 0.78 -9.07
CA ASP A 11 -25.87 -0.31 -9.69
C ASP A 11 -25.30 -1.70 -9.35
N CYS A 12 -23.97 -1.85 -9.34
CA CYS A 12 -23.31 -3.11 -8.99
C CYS A 12 -23.45 -3.45 -7.51
N ILE A 13 -23.40 -2.43 -6.64
CA ILE A 13 -23.65 -2.53 -5.20
C ILE A 13 -25.10 -2.94 -4.94
N GLU A 14 -26.06 -2.30 -5.60
CA GLU A 14 -27.50 -2.60 -5.48
C GLU A 14 -27.84 -4.00 -6.00
N LYS A 15 -27.18 -4.44 -7.07
CA LYS A 15 -27.36 -5.80 -7.64
C LYS A 15 -26.53 -6.87 -6.92
N GLY A 16 -25.71 -6.50 -5.94
CA GLY A 16 -24.87 -7.42 -5.15
C GLY A 16 -23.84 -8.20 -5.97
N ASN A 17 -23.41 -7.69 -7.12
CA ASN A 17 -22.53 -8.42 -8.03
C ASN A 17 -21.05 -8.09 -7.76
N ILE A 18 -20.48 -8.78 -6.77
CA ILE A 18 -19.12 -8.53 -6.27
C ILE A 18 -18.05 -8.91 -7.29
N SER A 19 -18.22 -10.02 -8.02
CA SER A 19 -17.31 -10.43 -9.09
C SER A 19 -17.18 -9.32 -10.15
N LYS A 20 -18.30 -8.72 -10.57
CA LYS A 20 -18.26 -7.58 -11.50
C LYS A 20 -17.58 -6.36 -10.88
N LEU A 21 -17.89 -6.04 -9.63
CA LEU A 21 -17.30 -4.89 -8.94
C LEU A 21 -15.77 -5.00 -8.82
N LEU A 22 -15.24 -6.21 -8.63
CA LEU A 22 -13.81 -6.46 -8.56
C LEU A 22 -13.08 -6.27 -9.90
N HIS A 23 -13.73 -6.64 -11.01
CA HIS A 23 -13.17 -6.49 -12.36
C HIS A 23 -13.42 -5.12 -12.98
N LEU A 24 -14.29 -4.28 -12.40
CA LEU A 24 -14.56 -2.93 -12.91
C LEU A 24 -13.31 -2.06 -13.06
N PRO A 25 -12.35 -2.05 -12.11
CA PRO A 25 -11.12 -1.27 -12.27
C PRO A 25 -10.21 -1.75 -13.42
N GLU A 26 -10.31 -3.02 -13.84
CA GLU A 26 -9.56 -3.53 -15.00
C GLU A 26 -10.21 -3.16 -16.33
N VAL A 27 -11.53 -2.91 -16.32
CA VAL A 27 -12.34 -2.64 -17.51
C VAL A 27 -12.48 -1.13 -17.78
N LEU A 28 -12.33 -0.30 -16.75
CA LEU A 28 -12.47 1.15 -16.84
C LEU A 28 -11.10 1.83 -16.77
N ASP A 29 -10.72 2.53 -17.83
CA ASP A 29 -9.45 3.29 -17.90
C ASP A 29 -9.36 4.41 -16.83
N ASP A 30 -10.50 5.01 -16.46
CA ASP A 30 -10.61 6.06 -15.44
C ASP A 30 -11.58 5.61 -14.33
N PHE A 31 -11.09 4.88 -13.33
CA PHE A 31 -11.86 4.51 -12.14
C PHE A 31 -11.74 5.59 -11.07
N SER A 32 -12.80 6.39 -10.85
CA SER A 32 -12.71 7.54 -9.92
C SER A 32 -12.48 7.16 -8.47
N GLU A 33 -11.85 8.07 -7.72
CA GLU A 33 -11.63 7.94 -6.28
C GLU A 33 -12.95 7.79 -5.51
N ALA A 34 -14.00 8.46 -5.96
CA ALA A 34 -15.35 8.31 -5.40
C ALA A 34 -15.85 6.86 -5.52
N SER A 35 -15.58 6.22 -6.66
CA SER A 35 -15.93 4.82 -6.92
C SER A 35 -15.09 3.85 -6.10
N ILE A 36 -13.79 4.14 -5.93
CA ILE A 36 -12.87 3.36 -5.08
C ILE A 36 -13.34 3.41 -3.62
N VAL A 37 -13.54 4.61 -3.08
CA VAL A 37 -13.94 4.84 -1.69
C VAL A 37 -15.28 4.16 -1.39
N LYS A 38 -16.26 4.31 -2.27
CA LYS A 38 -17.57 3.63 -2.13
C LYS A 38 -17.47 2.12 -2.17
N SER A 39 -16.64 1.58 -3.06
CA SER A 39 -16.42 0.14 -3.18
C SER A 39 -15.77 -0.40 -1.90
N ILE A 40 -14.75 0.28 -1.39
CA ILE A 40 -14.09 -0.06 -0.12
C ILE A 40 -15.09 0.00 1.04
N GLU A 41 -15.90 1.06 1.14
CA GLU A 41 -16.91 1.19 2.19
C GLU A 41 -17.92 0.04 2.13
N TYR A 42 -18.37 -0.34 0.94
CA TYR A 42 -19.25 -1.49 0.73
C TYR A 42 -18.60 -2.80 1.18
N PHE A 43 -17.35 -3.07 0.77
CA PHE A 43 -16.63 -4.27 1.17
C PHE A 43 -16.38 -4.34 2.68
N LEU A 44 -16.13 -3.19 3.33
CA LEU A 44 -15.97 -3.11 4.78
C LEU A 44 -17.26 -3.43 5.51
N LYS A 45 -18.41 -2.98 4.99
CA LYS A 45 -19.75 -3.25 5.56
C LYS A 45 -20.28 -4.66 5.28
N LEU A 46 -19.73 -5.35 4.28
CA LEU A 46 -20.20 -6.68 3.90
C LEU A 46 -19.83 -7.77 4.92
N ASP A 47 -20.78 -8.66 5.18
CA ASP A 47 -20.59 -9.87 5.99
C ASP A 47 -19.65 -10.86 5.29
N ALA A 48 -18.84 -11.58 6.08
CA ALA A 48 -17.87 -12.55 5.57
C ALA A 48 -18.52 -13.67 4.73
N ASP A 49 -19.72 -14.12 5.12
CA ASP A 49 -20.45 -15.20 4.44
C ASP A 49 -21.00 -14.81 3.07
N LYS A 50 -21.36 -13.53 2.89
CA LYS A 50 -21.78 -13.00 1.59
C LYS A 50 -20.58 -12.80 0.67
N LEU A 51 -19.43 -12.46 1.26
CA LEU A 51 -18.19 -12.29 0.52
C LEU A 51 -17.69 -13.62 -0.03
N THR A 52 -17.74 -14.71 0.76
CA THR A 52 -17.32 -16.05 0.31
C THR A 52 -18.19 -16.55 -0.84
N LEU A 53 -19.51 -16.43 -0.73
CA LEU A 53 -20.46 -16.79 -1.79
C LEU A 53 -20.21 -16.00 -3.08
N ALA A 54 -19.98 -14.70 -2.98
CA ALA A 54 -19.80 -13.84 -4.15
C ALA A 54 -18.38 -13.88 -4.74
N THR A 55 -17.44 -14.57 -4.09
CA THR A 55 -16.08 -14.81 -4.60
C THR A 55 -15.81 -16.29 -4.83
N GLU A 56 -16.84 -17.15 -4.91
CA GLU A 56 -16.69 -18.57 -5.28
C GLU A 56 -15.98 -18.74 -6.63
N ASP A 57 -16.19 -17.79 -7.55
CA ASP A 57 -15.57 -17.79 -8.88
C ASP A 57 -14.05 -17.53 -8.85
N LEU A 58 -13.52 -16.97 -7.74
CA LEU A 58 -12.09 -16.71 -7.59
C LEU A 58 -11.37 -17.96 -7.10
N PRO A 59 -10.37 -18.47 -7.85
CA PRO A 59 -9.59 -19.59 -7.39
C PRO A 59 -8.78 -19.16 -6.15
N GLN A 60 -8.78 -20.01 -5.13
CA GLN A 60 -8.12 -19.76 -3.85
C GLN A 60 -6.62 -19.48 -3.98
N THR A 61 -6.00 -19.92 -5.08
CA THR A 61 -4.61 -19.63 -5.43
C THR A 61 -4.34 -18.16 -5.70
N ASP A 62 -5.28 -17.42 -6.27
CA ASP A 62 -5.11 -16.01 -6.59
C ASP A 62 -5.28 -15.15 -5.34
N VAL A 63 -6.21 -15.56 -4.46
CA VAL A 63 -6.38 -14.98 -3.12
C VAL A 63 -5.09 -15.13 -2.32
N ILE A 64 -4.48 -16.32 -2.30
CA ILE A 64 -3.23 -16.57 -1.56
C ILE A 64 -2.07 -15.75 -2.13
N LYS A 65 -2.01 -15.51 -3.45
CA LYS A 65 -0.98 -14.64 -4.04
C LYS A 65 -1.15 -13.17 -3.67
N GLY A 66 -2.38 -12.67 -3.59
CA GLY A 66 -2.65 -11.30 -3.18
C GLY A 66 -2.65 -11.08 -1.65
N VAL A 67 -2.55 -12.15 -0.88
CA VAL A 67 -2.51 -12.12 0.60
C VAL A 67 -1.32 -12.95 1.11
N PRO A 68 -0.09 -12.52 0.81
CA PRO A 68 1.15 -13.28 1.09
C PRO A 68 1.36 -13.63 2.58
N TRP A 69 0.86 -12.82 3.51
CA TRP A 69 0.98 -13.07 4.96
C TRP A 69 0.23 -14.32 5.44
N VAL A 70 -0.71 -14.86 4.66
CA VAL A 70 -1.38 -16.14 4.93
C VAL A 70 -0.39 -17.30 4.88
N GLN A 71 0.61 -17.24 3.98
CA GLN A 71 1.66 -18.26 3.91
C GLN A 71 2.63 -18.18 5.09
N GLU A 72 2.76 -16.99 5.68
CA GLU A 72 3.64 -16.71 6.81
C GLU A 72 2.95 -16.94 8.16
N GLY A 73 1.66 -17.31 8.17
CA GLY A 73 0.89 -17.61 9.38
C GLY A 73 0.57 -16.38 10.23
N VAL A 74 0.61 -15.18 9.65
CA VAL A 74 0.31 -13.93 10.36
C VAL A 74 -1.19 -13.67 10.36
N GLU A 75 -1.78 -13.51 11.54
CA GLU A 75 -3.19 -13.17 11.68
C GLU A 75 -3.47 -11.75 11.20
N SER A 76 -4.48 -11.59 10.35
CA SER A 76 -4.89 -10.28 9.82
C SER A 76 -6.21 -9.82 10.43
N PRO A 77 -6.51 -8.50 10.45
CA PRO A 77 -7.74 -7.97 11.04
C PRO A 77 -9.04 -8.43 10.36
N PHE A 78 -8.94 -8.94 9.13
CA PHE A 78 -10.07 -9.39 8.32
C PHE A 78 -9.84 -10.81 7.78
N SER A 79 -10.86 -11.38 7.13
CA SER A 79 -10.71 -12.64 6.40
C SER A 79 -9.85 -12.47 5.15
N ASP A 80 -9.14 -13.52 4.74
CA ASP A 80 -8.20 -13.48 3.59
C ASP A 80 -8.85 -12.95 2.31
N ARG A 81 -10.08 -13.39 2.02
CA ARG A 81 -10.83 -12.90 0.86
C ARG A 81 -11.15 -11.42 0.94
N LYS A 82 -11.47 -10.91 2.14
CA LYS A 82 -11.73 -9.48 2.37
C LYS A 82 -10.46 -8.67 2.18
N CYS A 83 -9.34 -9.16 2.71
CA CYS A 83 -8.02 -8.59 2.49
C CYS A 83 -7.65 -8.52 1.00
N TYR A 84 -7.87 -9.60 0.25
CA TYR A 84 -7.59 -9.62 -1.19
C TYR A 84 -8.38 -8.54 -1.95
N VAL A 85 -9.70 -8.47 -1.72
CA VAL A 85 -10.57 -7.50 -2.38
C VAL A 85 -10.18 -6.06 -2.02
N LEU A 86 -9.84 -5.81 -0.75
CA LEU A 86 -9.36 -4.51 -0.30
C LEU A 86 -8.02 -4.14 -0.96
N ASN A 87 -7.08 -5.07 -1.05
CA ASN A 87 -5.80 -4.85 -1.73
C ASN A 87 -5.99 -4.47 -3.20
N VAL A 88 -6.87 -5.17 -3.93
CA VAL A 88 -7.18 -4.85 -5.33
C VAL A 88 -7.66 -3.40 -5.47
N MET A 89 -8.50 -2.93 -4.55
CA MET A 89 -9.03 -1.56 -4.56
C MET A 89 -7.99 -0.52 -4.10
N LEU A 90 -7.16 -0.84 -3.10
CA LEU A 90 -6.11 0.04 -2.59
C LEU A 90 -4.94 0.21 -3.58
N CYS A 91 -4.68 -0.81 -4.41
CA CYS A 91 -3.66 -0.78 -5.46
C CYS A 91 -4.02 0.11 -6.66
N GLN A 92 -5.28 0.56 -6.76
CA GLN A 92 -5.71 1.41 -7.86
C GLN A 92 -4.95 2.75 -7.88
N ARG A 93 -4.83 3.34 -9.07
CA ARG A 93 -4.24 4.68 -9.20
C ARG A 93 -5.26 5.71 -8.72
N PHE A 94 -4.79 6.66 -7.92
CA PHE A 94 -5.61 7.75 -7.40
C PHE A 94 -4.78 9.03 -7.31
N SER A 95 -5.47 10.17 -7.28
CA SER A 95 -4.90 11.44 -6.86
C SER A 95 -5.11 11.63 -5.35
N PRO A 96 -4.06 11.91 -4.56
CA PRO A 96 -4.20 12.14 -3.12
C PRO A 96 -5.22 13.24 -2.75
N GLN A 97 -5.34 14.27 -3.60
CA GLN A 97 -6.25 15.39 -3.37
C GLN A 97 -7.72 14.97 -3.49
N PHE A 98 -8.07 14.27 -4.56
CA PHE A 98 -9.44 13.78 -4.77
C PHE A 98 -9.78 12.64 -3.80
N LEU A 99 -8.79 11.81 -3.47
CA LEU A 99 -8.93 10.78 -2.46
C LEU A 99 -9.31 11.38 -1.10
N GLN A 100 -8.65 12.46 -0.67
CA GLN A 100 -8.93 13.11 0.60
C GLN A 100 -10.33 13.71 0.68
N GLU A 101 -10.84 14.28 -0.42
CA GLU A 101 -12.20 14.82 -0.50
C GLU A 101 -13.26 13.73 -0.33
N GLU A 102 -13.09 12.60 -1.03
CA GLU A 102 -14.03 11.49 -0.99
C GLU A 102 -13.90 10.67 0.30
N ALA A 103 -12.68 10.49 0.82
CA ALA A 103 -12.44 9.79 2.08
C ALA A 103 -13.19 10.44 3.25
N ARG A 104 -13.30 11.78 3.27
CA ARG A 104 -14.05 12.52 4.30
C ARG A 104 -15.53 12.14 4.39
N LEU A 105 -16.10 11.63 3.30
CA LEU A 105 -17.51 11.23 3.23
C LEU A 105 -17.75 9.83 3.81
N MET A 106 -16.70 9.06 4.11
CA MET A 106 -16.82 7.71 4.66
C MET A 106 -17.40 7.71 6.06
N SER A 107 -18.10 6.62 6.41
CA SER A 107 -18.56 6.43 7.79
C SER A 107 -17.39 6.18 8.75
N PHE A 108 -17.47 6.72 9.96
CA PHE A 108 -16.38 6.62 10.94
C PHE A 108 -15.99 5.16 11.28
N ASP A 109 -16.95 4.25 11.38
CA ASP A 109 -16.67 2.83 11.62
C ASP A 109 -15.85 2.17 10.49
N CYS A 110 -16.09 2.59 9.25
CA CYS A 110 -15.32 2.13 8.09
C CYS A 110 -13.92 2.74 8.11
N VAL A 111 -13.80 4.02 8.45
CA VAL A 111 -12.51 4.71 8.61
C VAL A 111 -11.65 4.03 9.67
N LEU A 112 -12.23 3.72 10.83
CA LEU A 112 -11.52 3.05 11.92
C LEU A 112 -11.08 1.64 11.50
N SER A 113 -11.97 0.88 10.86
CA SER A 113 -11.68 -0.46 10.37
C SER A 113 -10.59 -0.45 9.29
N LEU A 114 -10.65 0.50 8.36
CA LEU A 114 -9.66 0.68 7.30
C LEU A 114 -8.31 1.13 7.87
N THR A 115 -8.31 2.03 8.86
CA THR A 115 -7.09 2.48 9.54
C THR A 115 -6.38 1.33 10.25
N LYS A 116 -7.12 0.44 10.94
CA LYS A 116 -6.56 -0.78 11.54
C LYS A 116 -5.89 -1.67 10.49
N TYR A 117 -6.53 -1.81 9.34
CA TYR A 117 -6.02 -2.64 8.25
C TYR A 117 -4.79 -2.02 7.57
N LEU A 118 -4.80 -0.72 7.31
CA LEU A 118 -3.64 -0.02 6.76
C LEU A 118 -2.45 -0.03 7.72
N HIS A 119 -2.67 0.09 9.04
CA HIS A 119 -1.62 -0.08 10.05
C HIS A 119 -1.04 -1.50 10.05
N PHE A 120 -1.89 -2.53 9.89
CA PHE A 120 -1.43 -3.90 9.69
C PHE A 120 -0.58 -4.03 8.42
N LEU A 121 -1.05 -3.51 7.29
CA LEU A 121 -0.30 -3.51 6.03
C LEU A 121 1.04 -2.79 6.18
N LEU A 122 1.08 -1.64 6.85
CA LEU A 122 2.32 -0.89 7.10
C LEU A 122 3.32 -1.72 7.92
N SER A 123 2.83 -2.51 8.87
CA SER A 123 3.65 -3.38 9.73
C SER A 123 4.19 -4.59 8.99
N TRP A 124 3.47 -5.06 7.98
CA TRP A 124 3.83 -6.23 7.19
C TRP A 124 4.61 -5.88 5.91
N THR A 125 4.46 -4.68 5.36
CA THR A 125 5.00 -4.30 4.05
C THR A 125 6.50 -4.58 3.98
N PRO A 126 6.95 -5.46 3.06
CA PRO A 126 8.35 -5.83 2.96
C PRO A 126 9.19 -4.64 2.51
N THR A 127 10.42 -4.54 3.02
CA THR A 127 11.37 -3.45 2.70
C THR A 127 11.77 -3.45 1.22
N VAL A 128 11.63 -4.58 0.54
CA VAL A 128 11.90 -4.72 -0.90
C VAL A 128 10.57 -4.99 -1.61
N PRO A 129 10.15 -4.11 -2.55
CA PRO A 129 8.95 -4.33 -3.34
C PRO A 129 9.08 -5.59 -4.19
N ASP A 130 8.06 -6.46 -4.14
CA ASP A 130 7.94 -7.63 -5.00
C ASP A 130 6.85 -7.35 -6.05
N PRO A 131 7.20 -7.23 -7.35
CA PRO A 131 6.26 -6.87 -8.40
C PRO A 131 5.17 -7.92 -8.63
N ASP A 132 5.36 -9.16 -8.17
CA ASP A 132 4.40 -10.24 -8.36
C ASP A 132 3.33 -10.29 -7.26
N ARG A 133 3.41 -9.41 -6.24
CA ARG A 133 2.46 -9.37 -5.12
C ARG A 133 1.39 -8.30 -5.34
N CYS A 134 0.12 -8.70 -5.20
CA CYS A 134 -1.01 -7.77 -5.21
C CYS A 134 -1.18 -7.13 -3.82
N VAL A 135 -0.22 -6.28 -3.44
CA VAL A 135 -0.21 -5.54 -2.16
C VAL A 135 0.07 -4.07 -2.48
N PRO A 136 -0.65 -3.11 -1.86
CA PRO A 136 -0.41 -1.69 -2.12
C PRO A 136 1.01 -1.30 -1.74
N SER A 137 1.59 -0.40 -2.52
CA SER A 137 2.92 0.14 -2.24
C SER A 137 2.93 0.94 -0.92
N LEU A 138 4.11 1.09 -0.32
CA LEU A 138 4.27 1.89 0.90
C LEU A 138 3.74 3.33 0.72
N GLU A 139 3.99 3.93 -0.44
CA GLU A 139 3.51 5.28 -0.78
C GLU A 139 1.98 5.32 -0.78
N GLN A 140 1.33 4.36 -1.44
CA GLN A 140 -0.13 4.27 -1.45
C GLN A 140 -0.71 4.08 -0.04
N ILE A 141 -0.11 3.22 0.79
CA ILE A 141 -0.55 3.01 2.18
C ILE A 141 -0.46 4.34 2.97
N VAL A 142 0.64 5.07 2.82
CA VAL A 142 0.85 6.34 3.50
C VAL A 142 -0.13 7.41 3.00
N ASP A 143 -0.38 7.49 1.70
CA ASP A 143 -1.34 8.44 1.13
C ASP A 143 -2.78 8.17 1.61
N TRP A 144 -3.18 6.89 1.68
CA TRP A 144 -4.46 6.49 2.26
C TRP A 144 -4.56 6.84 3.74
N LEU A 145 -3.52 6.56 4.52
CA LEU A 145 -3.47 6.93 5.93
C LEU A 145 -3.60 8.45 6.10
N ASN A 146 -2.86 9.25 5.33
CA ASN A 146 -2.94 10.70 5.37
C ASN A 146 -4.37 11.19 5.04
N ALA A 147 -4.98 10.66 3.98
CA ALA A 147 -6.34 11.02 3.59
C ALA A 147 -7.37 10.74 4.71
N LEU A 148 -7.28 9.59 5.37
CA LEU A 148 -8.17 9.21 6.46
C LEU A 148 -7.94 10.03 7.73
N LEU A 149 -6.67 10.22 8.12
CA LEU A 149 -6.30 10.99 9.31
C LEU A 149 -6.72 12.45 9.17
N ASP A 150 -6.46 13.08 8.02
CA ASP A 150 -6.85 14.46 7.78
C ASP A 150 -8.36 14.63 7.65
N GLY A 151 -9.04 13.68 7.01
CA GLY A 151 -10.49 13.70 6.82
C GLY A 151 -11.29 13.53 8.12
N HIS A 152 -10.78 12.71 9.04
CA HIS A 152 -11.50 12.28 10.26
C HIS A 152 -10.79 12.62 11.57
N PHE A 153 -9.81 13.54 11.55
CA PHE A 153 -8.97 13.88 12.71
C PHE A 153 -9.76 14.10 14.00
N GLN A 154 -10.83 14.90 13.94
CA GLN A 154 -11.63 15.20 15.13
C GLN A 154 -12.32 13.96 15.71
N GLN A 155 -12.85 13.08 14.85
CA GLN A 155 -13.53 11.87 15.28
C GLN A 155 -12.52 10.85 15.84
N LEU A 156 -11.37 10.69 15.19
CA LEU A 156 -10.29 9.83 15.66
C LEU A 156 -9.72 10.30 17.01
N LYS A 157 -9.61 11.62 17.22
CA LYS A 157 -9.11 12.18 18.48
C LYS A 157 -10.08 11.98 19.64
N LEU A 158 -11.39 11.95 19.38
CA LEU A 158 -12.43 11.84 20.41
C LEU A 158 -12.81 10.39 20.70
N ALA A 159 -12.56 9.46 19.78
CA ALA A 159 -12.89 8.05 19.95
C ALA A 159 -11.82 7.33 20.78
N GLU A 160 -12.21 6.82 21.95
CA GLU A 160 -11.31 6.03 22.81
C GLU A 160 -10.76 4.78 22.10
N ASP A 161 -11.58 4.16 21.25
CA ASP A 161 -11.21 2.98 20.46
C ASP A 161 -10.12 3.26 19.43
N ALA A 162 -9.97 4.53 19.00
CA ALA A 162 -8.97 4.94 18.03
C ALA A 162 -7.61 5.24 18.68
N SER A 163 -7.58 5.67 19.94
CA SER A 163 -6.37 6.11 20.65
C SER A 163 -5.24 5.07 20.58
N SER A 164 -5.55 3.80 20.85
CA SER A 164 -4.57 2.72 20.82
C SER A 164 -3.90 2.52 19.45
N ILE A 165 -4.68 2.67 18.37
CA ILE A 165 -4.20 2.50 16.99
C ILE A 165 -3.36 3.69 16.57
N ILE A 166 -3.81 4.91 16.92
CA ILE A 166 -3.07 6.14 16.61
C ILE A 166 -1.72 6.16 17.35
N GLU A 167 -1.68 5.74 18.62
CA GLU A 167 -0.43 5.59 19.36
C GLU A 167 0.51 4.55 18.72
N SER A 168 -0.02 3.43 18.25
CA SER A 168 0.76 2.42 17.56
C SER A 168 1.31 2.93 16.22
N LEU A 169 0.46 3.61 15.44
CA LEU A 169 0.83 4.24 14.18
C LEU A 169 1.96 5.27 14.39
N GLN A 170 1.85 6.11 15.42
CA GLN A 170 2.89 7.09 15.75
C GLN A 170 4.23 6.41 16.03
N LYS A 171 4.25 5.38 16.89
CA LYS A 171 5.47 4.62 17.19
C LYS A 171 6.08 3.99 15.94
N GLN A 172 5.24 3.50 15.04
CA GLN A 172 5.69 2.90 13.80
C GLN A 172 6.30 3.93 12.85
N VAL A 173 5.65 5.10 12.68
CA VAL A 173 6.18 6.21 11.88
C VAL A 173 7.51 6.72 12.44
N ASP A 174 7.64 6.82 13.76
CA ASP A 174 8.90 7.21 14.41
C ASP A 174 10.02 6.21 14.09
N LEU A 175 9.72 4.90 14.17
CA LEU A 175 10.66 3.83 13.85
C LEU A 175 11.06 3.86 12.37
N MET A 176 10.09 4.02 11.46
CA MET A 176 10.34 4.13 10.02
C MET A 176 11.20 5.36 9.70
N THR A 177 10.91 6.50 10.31
CA THR A 177 11.66 7.76 10.10
C THR A 177 13.09 7.61 10.59
N LYS A 178 13.29 7.00 11.76
CA LYS A 178 14.62 6.68 12.29
C LYS A 178 15.38 5.74 11.35
N GLY A 179 14.75 4.66 10.90
CA GLY A 179 15.34 3.73 9.93
C GLY A 179 15.75 4.44 8.63
N GLN A 180 14.90 5.32 8.09
CA GLN A 180 15.25 6.11 6.91
C GLN A 180 16.46 7.02 7.13
N MET A 181 16.62 7.64 8.31
CA MET A 181 17.80 8.44 8.63
C MET A 181 19.08 7.59 8.68
N GLU A 182 19.00 6.39 9.26
CA GLU A 182 20.11 5.44 9.30
C GLU A 182 20.49 4.97 7.88
N PHE A 183 19.51 4.62 7.04
CA PHE A 183 19.75 4.25 5.64
C PHE A 183 20.35 5.38 4.81
N LYS A 184 19.89 6.63 4.99
CA LYS A 184 20.50 7.81 4.34
C LYS A 184 21.96 8.00 4.76
N THR A 185 22.26 7.77 6.04
CA THR A 185 23.64 7.84 6.55
C THR A 185 24.51 6.75 5.90
N LEU A 186 24.02 5.52 5.83
CA LEU A 186 24.71 4.40 5.16
C LEU A 186 24.91 4.65 3.66
N GLN A 187 23.90 5.19 2.98
CA GLN A 187 24.03 5.56 1.57
C GLN A 187 25.12 6.62 1.38
N GLY A 188 25.17 7.62 2.27
CA GLY A 188 26.23 8.64 2.25
C GLY A 188 27.63 8.05 2.43
N THR A 189 27.82 7.11 3.36
CA THR A 189 29.13 6.45 3.56
C THR A 189 29.51 5.58 2.36
N LEU A 190 28.55 4.85 1.77
CA LEU A 190 28.78 4.05 0.56
C LEU A 190 29.15 4.93 -0.65
N CYS A 191 28.48 6.07 -0.84
CA CYS A 191 28.84 7.03 -1.88
C CYS A 191 30.28 7.54 -1.71
N GLU A 192 30.69 7.83 -0.47
CA GLU A 192 32.06 8.29 -0.20
C GLU A 192 33.09 7.18 -0.42
N LEU A 193 32.79 5.94 -0.04
CA LEU A 193 33.64 4.78 -0.33
C LEU A 193 33.79 4.55 -1.84
N ASN A 194 32.69 4.61 -2.60
CA ASN A 194 32.74 4.48 -4.06
C ASN A 194 33.60 5.60 -4.68
N ARG A 195 33.45 6.84 -4.20
CA ARG A 195 34.27 7.97 -4.64
C ARG A 195 35.76 7.76 -4.37
N GLN A 196 36.12 7.18 -3.23
CA GLN A 196 37.51 6.87 -2.89
C GLN A 196 38.07 5.75 -3.78
N PHE A 197 37.28 4.72 -4.04
CA PHE A 197 37.64 3.62 -4.93
C PHE A 197 37.89 4.11 -6.37
N GLU A 198 37.02 4.96 -6.91
CA GLU A 198 37.21 5.56 -8.24
C GLU A 198 38.47 6.44 -8.32
N LYS A 199 38.77 7.22 -7.28
CA LYS A 199 40.01 8.01 -7.19
C LYS A 199 41.24 7.12 -7.15
N GLN A 200 41.21 6.03 -6.39
CA GLN A 200 42.31 5.06 -6.35
C GLN A 200 42.54 4.43 -7.72
N GLN A 201 41.50 3.97 -8.41
CA GLN A 201 41.64 3.41 -9.76
C GLN A 201 42.21 4.41 -10.78
N ARG A 202 41.84 5.69 -10.70
CA ARG A 202 42.44 6.74 -11.55
C ARG A 202 43.93 6.92 -11.26
N ASN A 203 44.33 6.87 -9.99
CA ASN A 203 45.73 6.97 -9.59
C ASN A 203 46.54 5.73 -10.00
N THR A 204 45.96 4.52 -9.96
CA THR A 204 46.63 3.29 -10.43
C THR A 204 46.86 3.29 -11.94
N LYS A 205 46.01 3.94 -12.74
CA LYS A 205 46.16 4.03 -14.20
C LYS A 205 47.23 5.04 -14.69
N VAL A 206 47.79 5.87 -13.81
CA VAL A 206 48.74 6.95 -14.19
C VAL A 206 50.15 6.73 -13.59
N GLY A 207 50.40 5.59 -12.95
CA GLY A 207 51.60 5.38 -12.13
C GLY A 207 52.73 4.52 -12.68
N ASP A 208 52.48 3.61 -13.63
CA ASP A 208 53.45 2.55 -13.93
C ASP A 208 54.20 2.82 -15.24
N TYR A 209 55.19 3.73 -15.18
CA TYR A 209 56.28 3.74 -16.17
C TYR A 209 57.14 2.48 -15.91
N CYS A 210 56.91 1.43 -16.69
CA CYS A 210 57.78 0.26 -16.72
C CYS A 210 58.98 0.54 -17.64
N ILE A 211 60.20 0.52 -17.09
CA ILE A 211 61.42 0.49 -17.91
C ILE A 211 61.75 -0.97 -18.17
N GLU A 212 61.50 -1.45 -19.38
CA GLU A 212 61.97 -2.75 -19.84
C GLU A 212 63.40 -2.61 -20.36
N VAL A 213 64.34 -3.30 -19.72
CA VAL A 213 65.73 -3.37 -20.18
C VAL A 213 65.85 -4.56 -21.14
N ILE A 214 65.97 -4.28 -22.43
CA ILE A 214 66.22 -5.28 -23.48
C ILE A 214 67.74 -5.48 -23.58
N VAL A 215 68.21 -6.70 -23.31
CA VAL A 215 69.61 -7.10 -23.51
C VAL A 215 69.70 -7.82 -24.86
N PHE A 216 70.56 -7.30 -25.74
CA PHE A 216 70.87 -7.88 -27.06
C PHE A 216 71.99 -8.92 -26.99
#